data_AF-A0A397V855-F1
#
_entry.id   AF-A0A397V855-F1
#
_cell.length_a   1.000
_cell.length_b   1.000
_cell.length_c   1.000
_cell.angle_alpha   90.00
_cell.angle_beta   90.00
_cell.angle_gamma   90.00
#
_symmetry.space_group_name_H-M   'P 1'
#
loop_
_entity.id
_entity.type
_entity.pdbx_description
1 polymer ?
#
loop_
_entity_poly.entity_id
_entity_poly.type
_entity_poly.pdbx_seq_one_letter_code
_entity_poly.pdbx_strand_id
1 'polypeptide(L)'
;MILGEAYQRCRKIEPLSIHIMRIITMLILLICILIFIINLTLNIINDKPVVSNSYIQEDMPVPDIKFFSESLFVVASCNFKNSVSGLDYDCNSYTSESLIKNGPYYYVNFSIPFAYGYKMVLDTSNDTRYAQYGKRGEKIISFQINFFDQNANPSLFVEISDSEPVYLKENISSTFLQSITMTNTLQILPKEDTNVNLGRNIRQIIIPNWKATMGFQPDYEIIPYLTSRIITSRERFMQNNEDLSNLAFFNIKADFDITIIETEQRTHTILSSLGLLGGAWSFAIIAYKLLFGMFCYKPIYYIVDGQTRH
;
A
#
# COMPACT_ATOMS: atom_id res chain seq x y z
N MET A 1 33.22 42.26 4.87
CA MET A 1 34.26 43.28 4.59
C MET A 1 35.27 42.81 3.54
N ILE A 2 35.71 41.55 3.54
CA ILE A 2 36.71 41.00 2.59
C ILE A 2 36.22 40.94 1.12
N LEU A 3 34.92 40.70 0.88
CA LEU A 3 34.38 40.60 -0.49
C LEU A 3 34.41 41.94 -1.25
N GLY A 4 34.24 43.07 -0.55
CA GLY A 4 34.18 44.40 -1.16
C GLY A 4 35.54 44.92 -1.63
N GLU A 5 36.60 44.64 -0.86
CA GLU A 5 37.98 45.03 -1.23
C GLU A 5 38.51 44.20 -2.42
N ALA A 6 38.18 42.91 -2.48
CA ALA A 6 38.51 42.06 -3.62
C ALA A 6 37.83 42.57 -4.92
N TYR A 7 36.56 42.98 -4.81
CA TYR A 7 35.80 43.51 -5.95
C TYR A 7 36.36 44.86 -6.45
N GLN A 8 36.76 45.76 -5.53
CA GLN A 8 37.37 47.04 -5.88
C GLN A 8 38.73 46.90 -6.58
N ARG A 9 39.54 45.91 -6.20
CA ARG A 9 40.88 45.70 -6.78
C ARG A 9 40.82 45.21 -8.23
N CYS A 10 39.84 44.36 -8.55
CA CYS A 10 39.60 43.87 -9.92
C CYS A 10 39.14 44.96 -10.89
N ARG A 11 38.37 45.94 -10.42
CA ARG A 11 37.78 47.01 -11.24
C ARG A 11 38.82 47.91 -11.93
N LYS A 12 40.05 47.98 -11.42
CA LYS A 12 41.11 48.85 -11.96
C LYS A 12 41.85 48.26 -13.17
N ILE A 13 41.70 46.96 -13.47
CA ILE A 13 42.56 46.24 -14.43
C ILE A 13 41.74 45.61 -15.58
N GLU A 14 40.43 45.45 -15.41
CA GLU A 14 39.58 44.72 -16.35
C GLU A 14 38.89 45.67 -17.36
N PRO A 15 38.83 45.33 -18.67
CA PRO A 15 38.10 46.13 -19.64
C PRO A 15 36.59 46.12 -19.36
N LEU A 16 35.95 47.28 -19.54
CA LEU A 16 34.54 47.52 -19.23
C LEU A 16 33.58 46.50 -19.89
N SER A 17 33.92 46.02 -21.09
CA SER A 17 33.14 45.00 -21.81
C SER A 17 33.05 43.66 -21.07
N ILE A 18 34.17 43.16 -20.51
CA ILE A 18 34.17 41.88 -19.76
C ILE A 18 33.38 42.04 -18.45
N HIS A 19 33.48 43.21 -17.82
CA HIS A 19 32.73 43.51 -16.60
C HIS A 19 31.20 43.47 -16.85
N ILE A 20 30.73 44.08 -17.94
CA ILE A 20 29.32 44.05 -18.33
C ILE A 20 28.86 42.61 -18.60
N MET A 21 29.66 41.83 -19.33
CA MET A 21 29.33 40.42 -19.61
C MET A 21 29.21 39.59 -18.33
N ARG A 22 30.10 39.78 -17.34
CA ARG A 22 30.00 39.11 -16.03
C ARG A 22 28.69 39.42 -15.31
N ILE A 23 28.27 40.69 -15.33
CA ILE A 23 27.00 41.12 -14.70
C ILE A 23 25.82 40.45 -15.40
N ILE A 24 25.79 40.48 -16.73
CA ILE A 24 24.72 39.85 -17.53
C ILE A 24 24.64 38.36 -17.24
N THR A 25 25.78 37.65 -17.25
CA THR A 25 25.81 36.21 -16.96
C THR A 25 25.35 35.91 -15.53
N MET A 26 25.77 36.69 -14.52
CA MET A 26 25.27 36.53 -13.15
C MET A 26 23.76 36.72 -13.05
N LEU A 27 23.22 37.72 -13.75
CA LEU A 27 21.78 37.98 -13.77
C LEU A 27 21.02 36.82 -14.43
N ILE A 28 21.51 36.31 -15.56
CA ILE A 28 20.92 35.13 -16.23
C ILE A 28 20.95 33.90 -15.30
N LEU A 29 22.09 33.61 -14.66
CA LEU A 29 22.21 32.49 -13.72
C LEU A 29 21.23 32.64 -12.54
N LEU A 30 21.07 33.84 -12.02
CA LEU A 30 20.11 34.11 -10.94
C LEU A 30 18.67 33.90 -11.38
N ILE A 31 18.29 34.36 -12.58
CA ILE A 31 16.96 34.09 -13.17
C ILE A 31 16.75 32.58 -13.36
N CYS A 32 17.73 31.86 -13.88
CA CYS A 32 17.64 30.40 -14.05
C CYS A 32 17.42 29.69 -12.71
N ILE A 33 18.14 30.08 -11.65
CA ILE A 33 17.97 29.53 -10.31
C ILE A 33 16.58 29.86 -9.75
N LEU A 34 16.08 31.09 -9.97
CA LEU A 34 14.74 31.49 -9.52
C LEU A 34 13.65 30.64 -10.18
N ILE A 35 13.71 30.46 -11.51
CA ILE A 35 12.77 29.60 -12.25
C ILE A 35 12.85 28.16 -11.73
N PHE A 36 14.06 27.66 -11.47
CA PHE A 36 14.26 26.33 -10.92
C PHE A 36 13.63 26.16 -9.52
N ILE A 37 13.78 27.13 -8.62
CA ILE A 37 13.16 27.11 -7.28
C ILE A 37 11.62 27.11 -7.39
N ILE A 38 11.05 27.92 -8.28
CA ILE A 38 9.61 27.96 -8.51
C ILE A 38 9.11 26.58 -8.96
N ASN A 39 9.80 25.95 -9.90
CA ASN A 39 9.45 24.61 -10.37
C ASN A 39 9.54 23.54 -9.26
N LEU A 40 10.59 23.56 -8.43
CA LEU A 40 10.71 22.65 -7.29
C LEU A 40 9.57 22.85 -6.28
N THR A 41 9.21 24.10 -6.00
CA THR A 41 8.12 24.42 -5.08
C THR A 41 6.77 23.91 -5.61
N LEU A 42 6.51 24.10 -6.90
CA LEU A 42 5.30 23.57 -7.55
C LEU A 42 5.26 22.04 -7.52
N ASN A 43 6.41 21.37 -7.71
CA ASN A 43 6.49 19.92 -7.63
C ASN A 43 6.21 19.40 -6.22
N ILE A 44 6.69 20.07 -5.16
CA ILE A 44 6.39 19.69 -3.77
C ILE A 44 4.90 19.91 -3.45
N ILE A 45 4.32 21.02 -3.88
CA ILE A 45 2.90 21.35 -3.60
C ILE A 45 1.97 20.37 -4.30
N ASN A 46 2.28 20.02 -5.55
CA ASN A 46 1.47 19.12 -6.35
C ASN A 46 1.84 17.64 -6.18
N ASP A 47 2.77 17.31 -5.26
CA ASP A 47 3.22 15.95 -5.05
C ASP A 47 2.06 15.08 -4.53
N LYS A 48 1.84 13.95 -5.20
CA LYS A 48 0.90 12.93 -4.75
C LYS A 48 1.72 11.76 -4.21
N PRO A 49 1.38 11.22 -3.03
CA PRO A 49 2.09 10.07 -2.50
C PRO A 49 2.00 8.90 -3.49
N VAL A 50 3.14 8.25 -3.68
CA VAL A 50 3.29 7.05 -4.49
C VAL A 50 3.25 5.84 -3.55
N VAL A 51 2.56 4.78 -3.97
CA VAL A 51 2.50 3.53 -3.20
C VAL A 51 3.71 2.66 -3.55
N SER A 52 4.43 2.22 -2.54
CA SER A 52 5.54 1.27 -2.63
C SER A 52 5.17 -0.03 -1.95
N ASN A 53 5.44 -1.16 -2.59
CA ASN A 53 5.08 -2.47 -2.08
C ASN A 53 6.29 -3.11 -1.41
N SER A 54 6.07 -3.68 -0.23
CA SER A 54 7.00 -4.57 0.45
C SER A 54 6.28 -5.83 0.93
N TYR A 55 7.04 -6.87 1.28
CA TYR A 55 6.52 -8.18 1.61
C TYR A 55 7.00 -8.57 2.99
N ILE A 56 6.06 -8.95 3.86
CA ILE A 56 6.37 -9.52 5.19
C ILE A 56 5.72 -10.89 5.30
N GLN A 57 6.38 -11.79 6.03
CA GLN A 57 5.76 -13.04 6.44
C GLN A 57 5.02 -12.80 7.76
N GLU A 58 3.70 -12.92 7.72
CA GLU A 58 2.83 -12.71 8.88
C GLU A 58 1.61 -13.61 8.77
N ASP A 59 1.29 -14.29 9.87
CA ASP A 59 0.13 -15.17 9.90
C ASP A 59 -1.17 -14.39 9.65
N MET A 60 -2.09 -14.98 8.88
CA MET A 60 -3.38 -14.40 8.58
C MET A 60 -4.38 -14.64 9.73
N PRO A 61 -5.05 -13.60 10.27
CA PRO A 61 -6.11 -13.80 11.24
C PRO A 61 -7.33 -14.45 10.57
N VAL A 62 -8.16 -15.12 11.36
CA VAL A 62 -9.45 -15.62 10.85
C VAL A 62 -10.33 -14.43 10.47
N PRO A 63 -10.89 -14.40 9.24
CA PRO A 63 -11.72 -13.28 8.79
C PRO A 63 -13.06 -13.24 9.52
N ASP A 64 -13.63 -12.04 9.57
CA ASP A 64 -15.05 -11.86 9.84
C ASP A 64 -15.82 -12.05 8.53
N ILE A 65 -16.92 -12.81 8.60
CA ILE A 65 -17.71 -13.17 7.43
C ILE A 65 -19.17 -12.85 7.71
N LYS A 66 -19.79 -12.14 6.78
CA LYS A 66 -21.20 -11.77 6.86
C LYS A 66 -21.94 -12.32 5.66
N PHE A 67 -22.86 -13.21 5.94
CA PHE A 67 -23.78 -13.78 4.96
C PHE A 67 -25.05 -12.93 4.95
N PHE A 68 -25.56 -12.56 3.77
CA PHE A 68 -26.82 -11.84 3.66
C PHE A 68 -27.59 -12.16 2.37
N SER A 69 -28.91 -12.26 2.46
CA SER A 69 -29.81 -12.54 1.34
C SER A 69 -31.19 -11.96 1.58
N GLU A 70 -31.94 -11.68 0.51
CA GLU A 70 -33.36 -11.34 0.58
C GLU A 70 -34.24 -12.56 0.90
N SER A 71 -33.76 -13.75 0.52
CA SER A 71 -34.44 -15.03 0.76
C SER A 71 -33.98 -15.65 2.08
N LEU A 72 -34.82 -16.52 2.65
CA LEU A 72 -34.48 -17.26 3.86
C LEU A 72 -33.41 -18.32 3.56
N PHE A 73 -32.29 -18.26 4.27
CA PHE A 73 -31.21 -19.25 4.25
C PHE A 73 -30.79 -19.58 5.67
N VAL A 74 -30.15 -20.73 5.91
CA VAL A 74 -29.52 -21.06 7.19
C VAL A 74 -28.11 -21.55 6.92
N VAL A 75 -27.13 -21.09 7.70
CA VAL A 75 -25.82 -21.74 7.78
C VAL A 75 -26.00 -23.00 8.64
N ALA A 76 -26.12 -24.15 7.98
CA ALA A 76 -26.46 -25.42 8.61
C ALA A 76 -25.30 -26.01 9.41
N SER A 77 -24.07 -25.81 8.93
CA SER A 77 -22.87 -26.21 9.66
C SER A 77 -21.67 -25.34 9.27
N CYS A 78 -20.76 -25.20 10.22
CA CYS A 78 -19.46 -24.56 10.10
C CYS A 78 -18.42 -25.56 10.62
N ASN A 79 -17.43 -25.93 9.81
CA ASN A 79 -16.35 -26.81 10.23
C ASN A 79 -14.99 -26.24 9.87
N PHE A 80 -14.04 -26.36 10.80
CA PHE A 80 -12.63 -26.19 10.51
C PHE A 80 -12.02 -27.50 10.02
N LYS A 81 -11.42 -27.47 8.83
CA LYS A 81 -10.67 -28.60 8.28
C LYS A 81 -9.19 -28.39 8.57
N ASN A 82 -8.66 -29.22 9.47
CA ASN A 82 -7.23 -29.29 9.75
C ASN A 82 -6.61 -30.51 9.05
N SER A 83 -5.56 -30.33 8.24
CA SER A 83 -4.95 -31.44 7.50
C SER A 83 -4.12 -32.39 8.36
N VAL A 84 -3.75 -32.02 9.60
CA VAL A 84 -2.82 -32.84 10.40
C VAL A 84 -3.55 -33.96 11.14
N SER A 85 -4.78 -33.71 11.59
CA SER A 85 -5.56 -34.69 12.37
C SER A 85 -6.77 -35.24 11.62
N GLY A 86 -7.20 -34.61 10.51
CA GLY A 86 -8.46 -34.94 9.84
C GLY A 86 -9.69 -34.79 10.75
N LEU A 87 -9.51 -34.15 11.92
CA LEU A 87 -10.59 -33.88 12.85
C LEU A 87 -11.25 -32.57 12.43
N ASP A 88 -12.49 -32.67 11.97
CA ASP A 88 -13.37 -31.52 11.80
C ASP A 88 -13.75 -30.99 13.19
N TYR A 89 -13.34 -29.77 13.50
CA TYR A 89 -13.81 -29.06 14.69
C TYR A 89 -14.99 -28.17 14.32
N ASP A 90 -16.06 -28.28 15.10
CA ASP A 90 -17.26 -27.47 14.90
C ASP A 90 -16.97 -25.99 15.20
N CYS A 91 -17.29 -25.11 14.24
CA CYS A 91 -17.21 -23.66 14.38
C CYS A 91 -18.57 -22.96 14.46
N ASN A 92 -19.65 -23.72 14.62
CA ASN A 92 -21.02 -23.21 14.80
C ASN A 92 -21.13 -22.24 15.99
N SER A 93 -20.33 -22.40 17.04
CA SER A 93 -20.33 -21.48 18.19
C SER A 93 -19.90 -20.05 17.85
N TYR A 94 -19.22 -19.86 16.72
CA TYR A 94 -18.77 -18.55 16.23
C TYR A 94 -19.72 -17.96 15.18
N THR A 95 -20.75 -18.72 14.78
CA THR A 95 -21.84 -18.21 13.95
C THR A 95 -22.94 -17.63 14.85
N SER A 96 -23.54 -16.53 14.44
CA SER A 96 -24.66 -15.94 15.18
C SER A 96 -25.85 -16.93 15.20
N GLU A 97 -26.32 -17.28 16.39
CA GLU A 97 -27.37 -18.30 16.63
C GLU A 97 -28.71 -18.05 15.93
N SER A 98 -28.97 -16.82 15.45
CA SER A 98 -30.25 -16.45 14.84
C SER A 98 -30.05 -15.70 13.53
N LEU A 99 -30.93 -16.03 12.56
CA LEU A 99 -31.18 -15.20 11.39
C LEU A 99 -31.81 -13.91 11.86
N ILE A 100 -31.01 -12.86 11.91
CA ILE A 100 -31.54 -11.56 12.23
C ILE A 100 -32.03 -10.96 10.91
N LYS A 101 -33.26 -10.44 10.92
CA LYS A 101 -33.81 -9.72 9.77
C LYS A 101 -33.60 -8.23 9.99
N ASN A 102 -32.84 -7.58 9.11
CA ASN A 102 -32.66 -6.14 9.12
C ASN A 102 -33.08 -5.57 7.76
N GLY A 103 -34.23 -4.90 7.75
CA GLY A 103 -34.86 -4.44 6.52
C GLY A 103 -35.29 -5.61 5.62
N PRO A 104 -34.94 -5.60 4.32
CA PRO A 104 -35.31 -6.67 3.40
C PRO A 104 -34.38 -7.88 3.47
N TYR A 105 -33.26 -7.80 4.19
CA TYR A 105 -32.23 -8.85 4.20
C TYR A 105 -32.23 -9.64 5.51
N TYR A 106 -32.02 -10.94 5.38
CA TYR A 106 -31.60 -11.84 6.44
C TYR A 106 -30.08 -11.85 6.51
N TYR A 107 -29.50 -11.91 7.71
CA TYR A 107 -28.06 -11.99 7.88
C TYR A 107 -27.62 -13.00 8.93
N VAL A 108 -26.43 -13.55 8.72
CA VAL A 108 -25.70 -14.40 9.67
C VAL A 108 -24.27 -13.89 9.69
N ASN A 109 -23.75 -13.65 10.88
CA ASN A 109 -22.36 -13.22 11.07
C ASN A 109 -21.55 -14.39 11.62
N PHE A 110 -20.34 -14.54 11.11
CA PHE A 110 -19.30 -15.38 11.67
C PHE A 110 -18.14 -14.48 12.07
N SER A 111 -17.74 -14.56 13.34
CA SER A 111 -16.61 -13.80 13.86
C SER A 111 -15.97 -14.58 15.00
N ILE A 112 -14.65 -14.69 14.96
CA ILE A 112 -13.87 -15.26 16.05
C ILE A 112 -13.20 -14.10 16.79
N PRO A 113 -13.44 -13.93 18.10
CA PRO A 113 -12.76 -12.90 18.86
C PRO A 113 -11.24 -13.04 18.76
N PHE A 114 -10.57 -11.95 18.37
CA PHE A 114 -9.11 -11.89 18.19
C PHE A 114 -8.32 -12.41 19.40
N ALA A 115 -8.88 -12.24 20.61
CA ALA A 115 -8.30 -12.72 21.86
C ALA A 115 -7.99 -14.22 21.89
N TYR A 116 -8.69 -15.03 21.09
CA TYR A 116 -8.47 -16.48 21.01
C TYR A 116 -7.27 -16.87 20.14
N GLY A 117 -6.70 -15.93 19.36
CA GLY A 117 -5.47 -16.16 18.60
C GLY A 117 -5.57 -17.19 17.47
N TYR A 118 -6.78 -17.43 16.95
CA TYR A 118 -7.00 -18.27 15.77
C TYR A 118 -6.38 -17.64 14.53
N LYS A 119 -5.72 -18.46 13.72
CA LYS A 119 -5.02 -18.03 12.52
C LYS A 119 -5.29 -18.99 11.37
N MET A 120 -5.43 -18.43 10.17
CA MET A 120 -5.46 -19.19 8.93
C MET A 120 -4.04 -19.59 8.56
N VAL A 121 -3.82 -20.88 8.29
CA VAL A 121 -2.51 -21.41 7.90
C VAL A 121 -2.56 -21.92 6.47
N LEU A 122 -1.48 -21.70 5.74
CA LEU A 122 -1.38 -22.15 4.36
C LEU A 122 -1.53 -23.68 4.26
N ASP A 123 -2.28 -24.14 3.27
CA ASP A 123 -2.36 -25.56 2.95
C ASP A 123 -1.09 -26.03 2.24
N THR A 124 0.03 -26.05 2.97
CA THR A 124 1.22 -26.78 2.56
C THR A 124 1.01 -28.24 2.94
N SER A 125 0.82 -29.09 1.94
CA SER A 125 0.54 -30.52 2.11
C SER A 125 1.73 -31.32 2.66
N ASN A 126 2.91 -30.70 2.84
CA ASN A 126 4.15 -31.40 3.18
C ASN A 126 5.05 -30.72 4.23
N ASP A 127 4.72 -29.52 4.75
CA ASP A 127 5.64 -28.82 5.66
C ASP A 127 5.27 -29.05 7.14
N THR A 128 5.90 -30.08 7.72
CA THR A 128 5.79 -30.45 9.14
C THR A 128 6.31 -29.37 10.10
N ARG A 129 6.98 -28.32 9.59
CA ARG A 129 7.54 -27.23 10.40
C ARG A 129 6.47 -26.31 11.00
N TYR A 130 5.28 -26.23 10.41
CA TYR A 130 4.18 -25.41 10.96
C TYR A 130 3.35 -26.13 12.03
N ALA A 131 3.48 -27.45 12.15
CA ALA A 131 2.82 -28.22 13.21
C ALA A 131 3.42 -27.97 14.61
N GLN A 132 4.59 -27.31 14.71
CA GLN A 132 5.30 -27.10 15.97
C GLN A 132 4.99 -25.77 16.68
N TYR A 133 4.32 -24.81 16.02
CA TYR A 133 4.04 -23.50 16.61
C TYR A 133 2.66 -23.40 17.25
N GLY A 134 2.32 -24.32 18.17
CA GLY A 134 1.44 -24.16 19.35
C GLY A 134 0.13 -23.32 19.30
N LYS A 135 -0.32 -22.86 18.14
CA LYS A 135 -1.50 -22.03 17.90
C LYS A 135 -2.34 -22.77 16.86
N ARG A 136 -3.65 -22.90 17.11
CA ARG A 136 -4.58 -23.61 16.23
C ARG A 136 -4.60 -22.90 14.87
N GLY A 137 -3.87 -23.49 13.92
CA GLY A 137 -3.80 -23.04 12.54
C GLY A 137 -4.83 -23.77 11.72
N GLU A 138 -5.90 -23.08 11.34
CA GLU A 138 -6.95 -23.67 10.52
C GLU A 138 -6.60 -23.49 9.05
N LYS A 139 -6.63 -24.58 8.27
CA LYS A 139 -6.26 -24.53 6.86
C LYS A 139 -7.42 -24.07 5.99
N ILE A 140 -8.62 -24.58 6.29
CA ILE A 140 -9.84 -24.30 5.55
C ILE A 140 -11.00 -24.13 6.54
N ILE A 141 -11.79 -23.08 6.36
CA ILE A 141 -13.09 -22.91 7.03
C ILE A 141 -14.17 -23.27 6.02
N SER A 142 -15.02 -24.24 6.35
CA SER A 142 -16.05 -24.78 5.47
C SER A 142 -17.43 -24.49 6.04
N PHE A 143 -18.28 -23.86 5.24
CA PHE A 143 -19.66 -23.55 5.59
C PHE A 143 -20.61 -24.34 4.68
N GLN A 144 -21.59 -24.99 5.30
CA GLN A 144 -22.71 -25.60 4.59
C GLN A 144 -23.93 -24.69 4.73
N ILE A 145 -24.51 -24.29 3.61
CA ILE A 145 -25.58 -23.31 3.56
C ILE A 145 -26.81 -23.96 2.93
N ASN A 146 -27.95 -23.85 3.60
CA ASN A 146 -29.23 -24.38 3.13
C ASN A 146 -30.19 -23.24 2.76
N PHE A 147 -30.72 -23.29 1.55
CA PHE A 147 -31.70 -22.32 1.04
C PHE A 147 -33.13 -22.86 1.22
N PHE A 148 -34.03 -22.07 1.81
CA PHE A 148 -35.42 -22.51 2.06
C PHE A 148 -36.40 -22.07 0.96
N ASP A 149 -36.07 -21.02 0.21
CA ASP A 149 -36.92 -20.50 -0.85
C ASP A 149 -36.45 -21.02 -2.21
N GLN A 150 -37.26 -21.90 -2.82
CA GLN A 150 -36.98 -22.49 -4.14
C GLN A 150 -37.60 -21.69 -5.30
N ASN A 151 -38.54 -20.78 -5.00
CA ASN A 151 -39.33 -20.08 -6.01
C ASN A 151 -38.73 -18.73 -6.40
N ALA A 152 -38.03 -18.08 -5.47
CA ALA A 152 -37.15 -16.96 -5.76
C ALA A 152 -35.78 -17.51 -6.16
N ASN A 153 -35.12 -16.98 -7.20
CA ASN A 153 -33.70 -17.25 -7.43
C ASN A 153 -32.91 -16.68 -6.25
N PRO A 154 -32.55 -17.47 -5.22
CA PRO A 154 -32.04 -16.92 -4.00
C PRO A 154 -30.55 -16.60 -4.24
N SER A 155 -30.23 -15.30 -4.30
CA SER A 155 -28.84 -14.87 -4.32
C SER A 155 -28.39 -14.65 -2.88
N LEU A 156 -27.37 -15.38 -2.45
CA LEU A 156 -26.69 -15.14 -1.19
C LEU A 156 -25.46 -14.32 -1.47
N PHE A 157 -25.26 -13.26 -0.70
CA PHE A 157 -24.04 -12.48 -0.74
C PHE A 157 -23.22 -12.75 0.51
N VAL A 158 -21.92 -12.82 0.34
CA VAL A 158 -20.96 -13.03 1.42
C VAL A 158 -19.94 -11.92 1.38
N GLU A 159 -19.92 -11.12 2.44
CA GLU A 159 -18.96 -10.06 2.67
C GLU A 159 -17.89 -10.56 3.63
N ILE A 160 -16.62 -10.45 3.22
CA ILE A 160 -15.46 -10.90 4.00
C ILE A 160 -14.63 -9.69 4.42
N SER A 161 -14.31 -9.57 5.70
CA SER A 161 -13.51 -8.48 6.28
C SER A 161 -12.40 -9.01 7.19
N ASP A 162 -11.34 -8.20 7.36
CA ASP A 162 -10.31 -8.49 8.36
C ASP A 162 -10.93 -8.33 9.77
N SER A 163 -10.61 -9.23 10.69
CA SER A 163 -11.09 -9.21 12.07
C SER A 163 -10.27 -8.30 12.98
N GLU A 164 -9.12 -7.83 12.52
CA GLU A 164 -8.34 -6.87 13.26
C GLU A 164 -9.09 -5.52 13.30
N PRO A 165 -9.37 -4.97 14.49
CA PRO A 165 -10.14 -3.75 14.62
C PRO A 165 -9.37 -2.60 13.98
N VAL A 166 -9.83 -2.18 12.80
CA VAL A 166 -9.36 -0.94 12.21
C VAL A 166 -9.97 0.17 13.04
N TYR A 167 -9.17 0.83 13.88
CA TYR A 167 -9.54 2.12 14.46
C TYR A 167 -9.58 3.14 13.31
N LEU A 168 -10.64 3.06 12.50
CA LEU A 168 -10.88 3.97 11.40
C LEU A 168 -11.04 5.36 12.02
N LYS A 169 -9.99 6.17 11.96
CA LYS A 169 -10.20 7.62 12.05
C LYS A 169 -11.09 8.00 10.88
N GLU A 170 -12.01 8.95 11.10
CA GLU A 170 -12.99 9.46 10.14
C GLU A 170 -12.40 9.97 8.80
N ASN A 171 -11.08 9.92 8.61
CA ASN A 171 -10.32 10.46 7.48
C ASN A 171 -9.99 9.44 6.38
N ILE A 172 -10.34 8.16 6.52
CA ILE A 172 -10.03 7.19 5.47
C ILE A 172 -10.97 7.42 4.29
N SER A 173 -10.39 7.52 3.09
CA SER A 173 -11.15 7.75 1.86
C SER A 173 -12.23 6.67 1.70
N SER A 174 -13.49 7.09 1.73
CA SER A 174 -14.65 6.20 1.60
C SER A 174 -14.60 5.35 0.33
N THR A 175 -13.96 5.83 -0.73
CA THR A 175 -13.81 5.10 -2.00
C THR A 175 -12.90 3.89 -1.88
N PHE A 176 -11.83 3.96 -1.08
CA PHE A 176 -10.94 2.82 -0.85
C PHE A 176 -11.65 1.72 -0.06
N LEU A 177 -12.29 2.08 1.05
CA LEU A 177 -13.08 1.12 1.84
C LEU A 177 -14.20 0.49 1.02
N GLN A 178 -14.90 1.29 0.20
CA GLN A 178 -15.95 0.80 -0.69
C GLN A 178 -15.38 -0.15 -1.76
N SER A 179 -14.18 0.13 -2.29
CA SER A 179 -13.55 -0.77 -3.26
C SER A 179 -13.17 -2.12 -2.64
N ILE A 180 -12.71 -2.13 -1.38
CA ILE A 180 -12.42 -3.37 -0.65
C ILE A 180 -13.70 -4.15 -0.39
N THR A 181 -14.74 -3.52 0.15
CA THR A 181 -16.01 -4.20 0.45
C THR A 181 -16.64 -4.76 -0.82
N MET A 182 -16.62 -4.02 -1.93
CA MET A 182 -17.09 -4.52 -3.23
C MET A 182 -16.27 -5.70 -3.73
N THR A 183 -14.94 -5.66 -3.61
CA THR A 183 -14.07 -6.76 -4.06
C THR A 183 -14.21 -8.02 -3.20
N ASN A 184 -14.59 -7.86 -1.93
CA ASN A 184 -14.78 -8.97 -0.99
C ASN A 184 -16.24 -9.38 -0.80
N THR A 185 -17.16 -8.81 -1.58
CA THR A 185 -18.55 -9.25 -1.61
C THR A 185 -18.73 -10.25 -2.74
N LEU A 186 -18.98 -11.50 -2.38
CA LEU A 186 -19.12 -12.61 -3.31
C LEU A 186 -20.58 -13.05 -3.38
N GLN A 187 -21.06 -13.33 -4.58
CA GLN A 187 -22.37 -13.93 -4.78
C GLN A 187 -22.23 -15.46 -4.79
N ILE A 188 -22.95 -16.13 -3.90
CA ILE A 188 -23.06 -17.59 -3.84
C ILE A 188 -24.44 -17.98 -4.37
N LEU A 189 -24.45 -18.95 -5.27
CA LEU A 189 -25.68 -19.53 -5.81
C LEU A 189 -25.95 -20.87 -5.13
N PRO A 190 -27.22 -21.29 -5.05
CA PRO A 190 -27.56 -22.64 -4.60
C PRO A 190 -26.95 -23.69 -5.53
N LYS A 191 -26.61 -24.86 -4.97
CA LYS A 191 -25.96 -25.99 -5.67
C LYS A 191 -24.53 -25.71 -6.16
N GLU A 192 -23.88 -24.70 -5.61
CA GLU A 192 -22.49 -24.34 -5.92
C GLU A 192 -21.56 -24.71 -4.77
N ASP A 193 -20.39 -25.25 -5.10
CA ASP A 193 -19.24 -25.30 -4.19
C ASP A 193 -18.28 -24.18 -4.57
N THR A 194 -18.19 -23.19 -3.69
CA THR A 194 -17.42 -21.97 -3.90
C THR A 194 -16.18 -22.02 -3.02
N ASN A 195 -15.02 -22.12 -3.67
CA ASN A 195 -13.72 -22.09 -3.01
C ASN A 195 -13.08 -20.70 -3.16
N VAL A 196 -12.84 -20.05 -2.02
CA VAL A 196 -12.27 -18.69 -1.94
C VAL A 196 -10.89 -18.73 -1.32
N ASN A 197 -9.96 -18.08 -2.01
CA ASN A 197 -8.65 -17.76 -1.50
C ASN A 197 -8.64 -16.35 -0.95
N LEU A 198 -8.07 -16.19 0.25
CA LEU A 198 -7.87 -14.90 0.88
C LEU A 198 -6.39 -14.51 0.85
N GLY A 199 -6.10 -13.31 0.38
CA GLY A 199 -4.84 -12.63 0.57
C GLY A 199 -5.00 -11.51 1.60
N ARG A 200 -3.99 -11.29 2.45
CA ARG A 200 -3.98 -10.19 3.41
C ARG A 200 -3.01 -9.12 2.94
N ASN A 201 -3.47 -7.88 2.97
CA ASN A 201 -2.67 -6.71 2.63
C ASN A 201 -2.76 -5.70 3.78
N ILE A 202 -1.72 -4.91 3.95
CA ILE A 202 -1.66 -3.83 4.94
C ILE A 202 -1.32 -2.55 4.21
N ARG A 203 -2.21 -1.56 4.27
CA ARG A 203 -1.95 -0.24 3.72
C ARG A 203 -1.45 0.71 4.81
N GLN A 204 -0.30 1.32 4.58
CA GLN A 204 0.27 2.35 5.43
C GLN A 204 0.08 3.72 4.76
N ILE A 205 -0.93 4.45 5.22
CA ILE A 205 -1.29 5.79 4.71
C ILE A 205 -0.48 6.84 5.48
N ILE A 206 0.09 7.80 4.77
CA ILE A 206 0.83 8.89 5.42
C ILE A 206 -0.16 9.76 6.20
N ILE A 207 0.08 9.93 7.50
CA ILE A 207 -0.61 10.95 8.28
C ILE A 207 -0.01 12.31 7.89
N PRO A 208 -0.81 13.29 7.42
CA PRO A 208 -0.31 14.60 7.03
C PRO A 208 0.41 15.28 8.19
N ASN A 209 1.75 15.29 8.15
CA ASN A 209 2.59 15.90 9.16
C ASN A 209 3.76 16.65 8.51
N TRP A 210 4.41 17.53 9.27
CA TRP A 210 5.55 18.29 8.77
C TRP A 210 6.75 17.39 8.43
N LYS A 211 6.87 16.23 9.08
CA LYS A 211 7.95 15.25 8.83
C LYS A 211 7.89 14.75 7.38
N ALA A 212 6.70 14.37 6.91
CA ALA A 212 6.45 13.91 5.54
C ALA A 212 6.86 14.96 4.50
N THR A 213 6.51 16.23 4.72
CA THR A 213 6.85 17.33 3.81
C THR A 213 8.35 17.65 3.82
N MET A 214 8.99 17.58 4.99
CA MET A 214 10.42 17.81 5.14
C MET A 214 11.26 16.68 4.50
N GLY A 215 10.75 15.46 4.47
CA GLY A 215 11.46 14.26 4.00
C GLY A 215 12.06 13.41 5.11
N PHE A 216 11.55 13.54 6.33
CA PHE A 216 11.79 12.60 7.41
C PHE A 216 10.79 11.44 7.34
N GLN A 217 11.06 10.35 8.08
CA GLN A 217 10.13 9.24 8.20
C GLN A 217 8.77 9.75 8.73
N PRO A 218 7.69 9.63 7.94
CA PRO A 218 6.38 10.10 8.36
C PRO A 218 5.77 9.13 9.37
N ASP A 219 4.72 9.60 10.04
CA ASP A 219 3.90 8.73 10.88
C ASP A 219 2.82 8.12 9.99
N TYR A 220 2.55 6.83 10.17
CA TYR A 220 1.64 6.06 9.31
C TYR A 220 0.38 5.65 10.04
N GLU A 221 -0.74 5.67 9.34
CA GLU A 221 -1.96 4.98 9.74
C GLU A 221 -1.98 3.61 9.04
N ILE A 222 -2.09 2.54 9.83
CA ILE A 222 -2.00 1.15 9.37
C ILE A 222 -3.41 0.61 9.21
N ILE A 223 -3.77 0.18 8.00
CA ILE A 223 -5.09 -0.35 7.66
C ILE A 223 -4.90 -1.74 7.08
N PRO A 224 -5.08 -2.81 7.88
CA PRO A 224 -5.16 -4.16 7.35
C PRO A 224 -6.45 -4.34 6.55
N TYR A 225 -6.38 -5.05 5.43
CA TYR A 225 -7.53 -5.45 4.64
C TYR A 225 -7.29 -6.78 3.94
N LEU A 226 -8.38 -7.48 3.67
CA LEU A 226 -8.34 -8.74 2.93
C LEU A 226 -8.66 -8.49 1.46
N THR A 227 -8.19 -9.39 0.62
CA THR A 227 -8.55 -9.50 -0.78
C THR A 227 -9.01 -10.93 -1.05
N SER A 228 -10.19 -11.07 -1.65
CA SER A 228 -10.76 -12.39 -1.95
C SER A 228 -10.61 -12.73 -3.44
N ARG A 229 -10.30 -13.99 -3.74
CA ARG A 229 -10.24 -14.52 -5.09
C ARG A 229 -10.94 -15.88 -5.16
N ILE A 230 -11.95 -15.99 -6.02
CA ILE A 230 -12.61 -17.27 -6.30
C ILE A 230 -11.71 -18.11 -7.21
N ILE A 231 -11.39 -19.35 -6.81
CA ILE A 231 -10.62 -20.28 -7.66
C ILE A 231 -11.54 -21.14 -8.53
N THR A 232 -12.61 -21.67 -7.94
CA THR A 232 -13.50 -22.63 -8.60
C THR A 232 -14.90 -22.44 -8.05
N SER A 233 -15.85 -22.28 -8.97
CA SER A 233 -17.25 -21.95 -8.66
C SER A 233 -18.23 -22.84 -9.47
N ARG A 234 -17.77 -23.99 -10.00
CA ARG A 234 -18.54 -24.63 -11.07
C ARG A 234 -18.47 -26.14 -11.19
N GLU A 235 -18.38 -26.84 -10.06
CA GLU A 235 -18.96 -28.17 -10.01
C GLU A 235 -20.37 -28.04 -9.45
N ARG A 236 -21.35 -27.86 -10.34
CA ARG A 236 -22.75 -28.08 -9.94
C ARG A 236 -22.84 -29.53 -9.51
N PHE A 237 -23.29 -29.80 -8.29
CA PHE A 237 -23.61 -31.16 -7.86
C PHE A 237 -24.64 -31.74 -8.83
N MET A 238 -24.17 -32.54 -9.80
CA MET A 238 -25.02 -33.42 -10.59
C MET A 238 -25.22 -34.68 -9.76
N GLN A 239 -26.01 -34.57 -8.69
CA GLN A 239 -26.36 -35.71 -7.87
C GLN A 239 -27.87 -35.90 -7.89
N ASN A 240 -28.30 -37.12 -8.24
CA ASN A 240 -29.69 -37.54 -8.42
C ASN A 240 -30.53 -37.58 -7.12
N ASN A 241 -30.07 -36.93 -6.05
CA ASN A 241 -30.75 -36.90 -4.77
C ASN A 241 -31.51 -35.57 -4.64
N GLU A 242 -32.84 -35.64 -4.67
CA GLU A 242 -33.74 -34.48 -4.54
C GLU A 242 -33.50 -33.67 -3.25
N ASP A 243 -32.98 -34.31 -2.20
CA ASP A 243 -32.75 -33.71 -0.88
C ASP A 243 -31.53 -32.76 -0.81
N LEU A 244 -30.55 -32.87 -1.72
CA LEU A 244 -29.38 -31.96 -1.77
C LEU A 244 -29.62 -30.72 -2.64
N SER A 245 -30.83 -30.57 -3.19
CA SER A 245 -31.11 -29.56 -4.19
C SER A 245 -30.97 -28.11 -3.71
N ASN A 246 -30.90 -27.84 -2.41
CA ASN A 246 -30.78 -26.48 -1.88
C ASN A 246 -29.53 -26.23 -1.04
N LEU A 247 -28.51 -27.08 -1.18
CA LEU A 247 -27.26 -26.91 -0.46
C LEU A 247 -26.24 -26.13 -1.30
N ALA A 248 -25.51 -25.23 -0.66
CA ALA A 248 -24.27 -24.66 -1.18
C ALA A 248 -23.15 -24.88 -0.16
N PHE A 249 -21.93 -25.06 -0.69
CA PHE A 249 -20.73 -25.16 0.10
C PHE A 249 -19.87 -23.93 -0.14
N PHE A 250 -19.35 -23.37 0.95
CA PHE A 250 -18.50 -22.20 0.89
C PHE A 250 -17.25 -22.47 1.70
N ASN A 251 -16.11 -22.56 1.02
CA ASN A 251 -14.84 -22.87 1.63
C ASN A 251 -13.90 -21.70 1.50
N ILE A 252 -13.26 -21.33 2.61
CA ILE A 252 -12.28 -20.26 2.68
C ILE A 252 -10.93 -20.85 3.05
N LYS A 253 -9.88 -20.46 2.33
CA LYS A 253 -8.49 -20.77 2.67
C LYS A 253 -7.57 -19.57 2.43
N ALA A 254 -6.41 -19.56 3.09
CA ALA A 254 -5.37 -18.57 2.81
C ALA A 254 -4.70 -18.85 1.46
N ASP A 255 -4.47 -17.80 0.66
CA ASP A 255 -3.79 -17.86 -0.65
C ASP A 255 -2.26 -17.95 -0.47
N PHE A 256 -1.72 -17.11 0.41
CA PHE A 256 -0.29 -17.00 0.73
C PHE A 256 -0.08 -16.64 2.21
N ASP A 257 1.10 -17.00 2.74
CA ASP A 257 1.58 -16.60 4.08
C ASP A 257 2.36 -15.26 4.04
N ILE A 258 2.26 -14.57 2.90
CA ILE A 258 2.95 -13.30 2.66
C ILE A 258 1.89 -12.21 2.70
N THR A 259 2.07 -11.26 3.60
CA THR A 259 1.28 -10.04 3.67
C THR A 259 1.97 -8.96 2.86
N ILE A 260 1.22 -8.33 1.94
CA ILE A 260 1.73 -7.21 1.13
C ILE A 260 1.55 -5.93 1.94
N ILE A 261 2.65 -5.23 2.21
CA ILE A 261 2.63 -3.91 2.84
C ILE A 261 2.72 -2.86 1.74
N GLU A 262 1.63 -2.13 1.55
CA GLU A 262 1.53 -0.98 0.65
C GLU A 262 1.85 0.30 1.44
N THR A 263 3.08 0.81 1.32
CA THR A 263 3.52 2.03 2.02
C THR A 263 3.43 3.24 1.10
N GLU A 264 2.68 4.26 1.52
CA GLU A 264 2.69 5.55 0.84
C GLU A 264 4.01 6.30 1.10
N GLN A 265 4.61 6.84 0.04
CA GLN A 265 5.85 7.60 0.08
C GLN A 265 5.72 8.87 -0.76
N ARG A 266 6.27 9.98 -0.26
CA ARG A 266 6.42 11.21 -1.05
C ARG A 266 7.75 11.21 -1.78
N THR A 267 7.71 11.44 -3.08
CA THR A 267 8.91 11.48 -3.93
C THR A 267 9.53 12.87 -3.93
N HIS A 268 8.72 13.92 -3.73
CA HIS A 268 9.18 15.31 -3.71
C HIS A 268 9.10 15.91 -2.30
N THR A 269 10.25 15.99 -1.64
CA THR A 269 10.38 16.55 -0.29
C THR A 269 11.23 17.81 -0.28
N ILE A 270 11.11 18.61 0.78
CA ILE A 270 11.91 19.83 0.96
C ILE A 270 13.40 19.47 1.04
N LEU A 271 13.77 18.41 1.75
CA LEU A 271 15.18 17.98 1.86
C LEU A 271 15.74 17.53 0.50
N SER A 272 14.97 16.77 -0.27
CA SER A 272 15.34 16.38 -1.65
C SER A 272 15.56 17.62 -2.52
N SER A 273 14.66 18.61 -2.41
CA SER A 273 14.73 19.86 -3.16
C SER A 273 15.91 20.75 -2.74
N LEU A 274 16.26 20.76 -1.45
CA LEU A 274 17.47 21.45 -0.96
C LEU A 274 18.74 20.82 -1.51
N GLY A 275 18.79 19.48 -1.60
CA GLY A 275 19.89 18.77 -2.25
C GLY A 275 20.04 19.15 -3.72
N LEU A 276 18.93 19.16 -4.47
CA LEU A 276 18.90 19.59 -5.87
C LEU A 276 19.31 21.06 -6.04
N LEU A 277 18.85 21.94 -5.17
CA LEU A 277 19.22 23.37 -5.17
C LEU A 277 20.71 23.56 -4.91
N GLY A 278 21.28 22.81 -3.97
CA GLY A 278 22.72 22.80 -3.70
C GLY A 278 23.54 22.35 -4.91
N GLY A 279 23.05 21.32 -5.62
CA GLY A 279 23.63 20.86 -6.89
C GLY A 279 23.58 21.93 -7.98
N ALA A 280 22.41 22.56 -8.18
CA ALA A 280 22.22 23.61 -9.17
C ALA A 280 23.10 24.85 -8.90
N TRP A 281 23.19 25.26 -7.63
CA TRP A 281 24.06 26.36 -7.22
C TRP A 281 25.55 26.05 -7.46
N SER A 282 25.98 24.84 -7.13
CA SER A 282 27.35 24.39 -7.38
C SER A 282 27.67 24.37 -8.87
N PHE A 283 26.74 23.92 -9.70
CA PHE A 283 26.87 23.95 -11.15
C PHE A 283 26.97 25.38 -11.69
N ALA A 284 26.15 26.31 -11.18
CA ALA A 284 26.20 27.71 -11.56
C ALA A 284 27.56 28.36 -11.21
N ILE A 285 28.13 28.06 -10.03
CA ILE A 285 29.47 28.53 -9.65
C ILE A 285 30.54 27.97 -10.59
N ILE A 286 30.48 26.67 -10.92
CA ILE A 286 31.46 26.05 -11.81
C ILE A 286 31.37 26.64 -13.21
N ALA A 287 30.17 26.79 -13.76
CA ALA A 287 29.94 27.41 -15.06
C ALA A 287 30.47 28.85 -15.08
N TYR A 288 30.19 29.64 -14.04
CA TYR A 288 30.71 31.00 -13.91
C TYR A 288 32.25 31.03 -13.85
N LYS A 289 32.86 30.16 -13.03
CA LYS A 289 34.32 30.04 -12.91
C LYS A 289 34.98 29.59 -14.21
N LEU A 290 34.34 28.70 -14.98
CA LEU A 290 34.84 28.23 -16.26
C LEU A 290 34.82 29.36 -17.31
N LEU A 291 33.77 30.17 -17.32
CA LEU A 291 33.63 31.29 -18.28
C LEU A 291 34.55 32.47 -17.96
N PHE A 292 34.80 32.77 -16.69
CA PHE A 292 35.46 34.01 -16.29
C PHE A 292 36.73 33.84 -15.44
N GLY A 293 37.11 32.61 -15.12
CA GLY A 293 38.25 32.30 -14.24
C GLY A 293 37.95 32.52 -12.75
N MET A 294 38.83 31.99 -11.89
CA MET A 294 38.69 32.08 -10.43
C MET A 294 39.26 33.38 -9.84
N PHE A 295 40.14 34.05 -10.58
CA PHE A 295 40.79 35.30 -10.21
C PHE A 295 40.81 36.25 -11.41
N CYS A 296 40.66 37.54 -11.13
CA CYS A 296 40.85 38.59 -12.13
C CYS A 296 42.23 38.43 -12.75
N TYR A 297 42.24 38.26 -14.08
CA TYR A 297 43.40 38.05 -14.94
C TYR A 297 44.73 38.53 -14.32
N LYS A 298 45.52 37.59 -13.81
CA LYS A 298 46.96 37.67 -14.04
C LYS A 298 47.20 36.73 -15.22
N PRO A 299 47.45 37.24 -16.43
CA PRO A 299 47.69 36.37 -17.58
C PRO A 299 48.89 35.46 -17.27
N ILE A 300 48.72 34.15 -17.42
CA ILE A 300 49.78 33.13 -17.36
C ILE A 300 50.52 33.08 -18.71
N TYR A 301 50.73 34.24 -19.32
CA TYR A 301 51.60 34.40 -20.47
C TYR A 301 52.63 35.45 -20.06
N TYR A 302 53.90 35.19 -20.36
CA TYR A 302 55.12 35.89 -19.93
C TYR A 302 55.78 35.40 -18.63
N ILE A 303 56.10 34.10 -18.58
CA ILE A 303 57.45 33.70 -18.15
C ILE A 303 57.97 32.72 -19.21
N VAL A 304 59.25 32.87 -19.54
CA VAL A 304 60.04 32.15 -20.56
C VAL A 304 60.04 32.82 -21.93
N ASP A 305 60.74 33.96 -22.00
CA ASP A 305 61.77 34.09 -23.03
C ASP A 305 63.10 34.26 -22.31
N GLY A 306 63.92 33.21 -22.36
CA GLY A 306 65.33 33.32 -22.08
C GLY A 306 66.02 33.93 -23.29
N GLN A 307 66.78 35.02 -23.08
CA GLN A 307 67.90 35.39 -23.95
C GLN A 307 68.97 36.06 -23.07
N THR A 308 69.96 35.26 -22.68
CA THR A 308 71.35 35.26 -23.19
C THR A 308 72.24 36.30 -22.51
N ARG A 309 72.97 35.82 -21.49
CA ARG A 309 74.31 36.32 -21.17
C ARG A 309 75.23 35.94 -22.33
N HIS A 310 75.82 36.94 -22.97
CA HIS A 310 77.21 36.94 -23.42
C HIS A 310 77.73 38.38 -23.29
#